data_AF-A0A358XZM4-F1
#
_entry.id   AF-A0A358XZM4-F1
#
_cell.length_a   1.000
_cell.length_b   1.000
_cell.length_c   1.000
_cell.angle_alpha   90.00
_cell.angle_beta   90.00
_cell.angle_gamma   90.00
#
_symmetry.space_group_name_H-M   'P 1'
#
loop_
_entity.id
_entity.type
_entity.pdbx_description
1 polymer ?
#
loop_
_entity_poly.entity_id
_entity_poly.type
_entity_poly.pdbx_seq_one_letter_code
_entity_poly.pdbx_strand_id
1 'polypeptide(L)'
;MPPWQQASLWPDRIIQNLSPDPTREISINWRTDSNVLSTIAQIALATADARFDAQAETVTASTEPLYLNTAMVDGVAMSAPDNFGLGVVHYHSAVFNGLEPDTLYAYRVQGAEGAWSE
;
A
#
# COMPACT_ATOMS: atom_id res chain seq x y z
N MET A 1 -0.47 -21.85 10.01
CA MET A 1 -1.02 -20.76 9.18
C MET A 1 -0.13 -20.63 7.95
N PRO A 2 -0.69 -20.53 6.74
CA PRO A 2 0.13 -20.39 5.54
C PRO A 2 0.92 -19.07 5.54
N PRO A 3 2.14 -19.03 4.97
CA PRO A 3 3.03 -17.86 5.08
C PRO A 3 2.48 -16.60 4.40
N TRP A 4 1.63 -16.73 3.37
CA TRP A 4 0.99 -15.61 2.67
C TRP A 4 -0.17 -14.96 3.43
N GLN A 5 -0.60 -15.56 4.55
CA GLN A 5 -1.69 -15.03 5.36
C GLN A 5 -1.19 -13.96 6.35
N GLN A 6 0.05 -14.08 6.83
CA GLN A 6 0.64 -13.19 7.82
C GLN A 6 1.24 -11.94 7.17
N ALA A 7 0.90 -10.76 7.68
CA ALA A 7 1.55 -9.53 7.27
C ALA A 7 2.98 -9.45 7.87
N SER A 8 3.85 -8.69 7.24
CA SER A 8 5.25 -8.51 7.67
C SER A 8 5.70 -7.06 7.50
N LEU A 9 6.98 -6.81 7.74
CA LEU A 9 7.63 -5.52 7.43
C LEU A 9 7.70 -5.24 5.92
N TRP A 10 7.50 -6.24 5.06
CA TRP A 10 7.46 -6.08 3.61
C TRP A 10 6.04 -5.78 3.14
N PRO A 11 5.89 -4.93 2.11
CA PRO A 11 4.58 -4.62 1.56
C PRO A 11 4.01 -5.86 0.85
N ASP A 12 2.76 -6.20 1.16
CA ASP A 12 1.97 -7.21 0.45
C ASP A 12 0.60 -6.67 0.03
N ARG A 13 -0.16 -7.46 -0.75
CA ARG A 13 -1.50 -7.10 -1.22
C ARG A 13 -1.54 -5.73 -1.90
N ILE A 14 -0.55 -5.47 -2.74
CA ILE A 14 -0.40 -4.21 -3.49
C ILE A 14 -1.48 -4.17 -4.57
N ILE A 15 -2.35 -3.16 -4.51
CA ILE A 15 -3.49 -2.97 -5.41
C ILE A 15 -3.45 -1.55 -5.94
N GLN A 16 -3.45 -1.42 -7.27
CA GLN A 16 -3.72 -0.17 -7.97
C GLN A 16 -5.23 0.01 -8.09
N ASN A 17 -5.72 1.20 -7.74
CA ASN A 17 -7.13 1.59 -7.79
C ASN A 17 -7.35 2.75 -8.76
N LEU A 18 -8.58 2.83 -9.28
CA LEU A 18 -9.04 3.98 -10.05
C LEU A 18 -9.20 5.20 -9.14
N SER A 19 -8.82 6.35 -9.66
CA SER A 19 -8.98 7.67 -9.07
C SER A 19 -10.14 8.44 -9.71
N PRO A 20 -10.55 9.60 -9.17
CA PRO A 20 -11.52 10.49 -9.81
C PRO A 20 -11.09 10.98 -11.20
N ASP A 21 -9.78 11.15 -11.44
CA ASP A 21 -9.20 11.44 -12.77
C ASP A 21 -8.17 10.35 -13.16
N PRO A 22 -8.60 9.19 -13.68
CA PRO A 22 -7.70 8.08 -13.98
C PRO A 22 -6.72 8.36 -15.13
N THR A 23 -6.87 9.50 -15.83
CA THR A 23 -5.92 9.89 -16.88
C THR A 23 -4.70 10.64 -16.33
N ARG A 24 -4.82 11.23 -15.14
CA ARG A 24 -3.77 12.04 -14.51
C ARG A 24 -3.50 11.67 -13.05
N GLU A 25 -4.19 10.68 -12.51
CA GLU A 25 -4.08 10.26 -11.12
C GLU A 25 -4.11 8.73 -11.00
N ILE A 26 -3.30 8.20 -10.09
CA ILE A 26 -3.27 6.79 -9.72
C ILE A 26 -3.26 6.67 -8.19
N SER A 27 -4.07 5.77 -7.66
CA SER A 27 -4.05 5.40 -6.24
C SER A 27 -3.47 4.00 -6.07
N ILE A 28 -2.59 3.82 -5.10
CA ILE A 28 -1.98 2.53 -4.76
C ILE A 28 -2.22 2.26 -3.28
N ASN A 29 -2.62 1.03 -2.97
CA ASN A 29 -2.86 0.57 -1.62
C ASN A 29 -2.07 -0.70 -1.35
N TRP A 30 -1.56 -0.88 -0.15
CA TRP A 30 -0.81 -2.07 0.25
C TRP A 30 -0.94 -2.30 1.75
N ARG A 31 -0.45 -3.44 2.22
CA ARG A 31 -0.53 -3.85 3.62
C ARG A 31 0.86 -4.19 4.16
N THR A 32 1.06 -3.92 5.45
CA THR A 32 2.17 -4.42 6.27
C THR A 32 1.65 -4.93 7.61
N ASP A 33 2.54 -5.47 8.44
CA ASP A 33 2.25 -5.64 9.86
C ASP A 33 2.14 -4.28 10.58
N SER A 34 1.69 -4.32 11.84
CA SER A 34 1.45 -3.15 12.66
C SER A 34 2.72 -2.42 13.14
N ASN A 35 3.93 -2.91 12.83
CA ASN A 35 5.18 -2.24 13.22
C ASN A 35 5.54 -1.11 12.25
N VAL A 36 5.00 -1.11 11.03
CA VAL A 36 5.22 -0.04 10.05
C VAL A 36 4.21 1.08 10.28
N LEU A 37 4.60 2.10 11.05
CA LEU A 37 3.70 3.20 11.45
C LEU A 37 3.54 4.28 10.37
N SER A 38 4.51 4.38 9.48
CA SER A 38 4.55 5.33 8.38
C SER A 38 5.46 4.77 7.29
N THR A 39 5.16 5.08 6.04
CA THR A 39 5.91 4.59 4.88
C THR A 39 5.64 5.47 3.67
N ILE A 40 6.27 5.14 2.54
CA ILE A 40 6.26 5.94 1.32
C ILE A 40 5.95 5.10 0.08
N ALA A 41 5.46 5.76 -0.95
CA ALA A 41 5.40 5.24 -2.31
C ALA A 41 6.24 6.13 -3.24
N GLN A 42 6.69 5.55 -4.35
CA GLN A 42 7.41 6.25 -5.40
C GLN A 42 6.85 5.94 -6.78
N ILE A 43 6.82 6.94 -7.65
CA ILE A 43 6.44 6.80 -9.07
C ILE A 43 7.45 7.51 -9.96
N ALA A 44 7.77 6.93 -11.11
CA ALA A 44 8.61 7.55 -12.13
C ALA A 44 8.18 7.10 -13.52
N LEU A 45 8.60 7.84 -14.55
CA LEU A 45 8.48 7.38 -15.94
C LEU A 45 9.16 6.01 -16.08
N ALA A 46 8.47 5.08 -16.72
CA ALA A 46 9.06 3.79 -17.04
C ALA A 46 10.09 3.97 -18.16
N THR A 47 11.37 3.88 -17.82
CA THR A 47 12.47 3.90 -18.77
C THR A 47 13.22 2.57 -18.73
N ALA A 48 14.09 2.31 -19.70
CA ALA A 48 14.95 1.13 -19.69
C ALA A 48 16.15 1.25 -18.71
N ASP A 49 16.29 2.39 -18.02
CA ASP A 49 17.36 2.63 -17.06
C ASP A 49 17.04 1.95 -15.72
N ALA A 50 18.05 1.37 -15.07
CA ALA A 50 17.93 0.74 -13.77
C ALA A 50 17.77 1.76 -12.63
N ARG A 51 18.04 3.05 -12.88
CA ARG A 51 17.99 4.13 -11.88
C ARG A 51 16.60 4.76 -11.73
N PHE A 52 15.63 3.94 -11.33
CA PHE A 52 14.27 4.39 -11.00
C PHE A 52 14.26 5.51 -9.93
N ASP A 53 15.15 5.40 -8.95
CA ASP A 53 15.25 6.30 -7.79
C ASP A 53 15.62 7.74 -8.15
N ALA A 54 16.35 7.96 -9.24
CA ALA A 54 16.95 9.26 -9.54
C ALA A 54 15.94 10.35 -9.94
N GLN A 55 14.76 9.96 -10.44
CA GLN A 55 13.71 10.88 -10.89
C GLN A 55 12.33 10.53 -10.34
N ALA A 56 12.25 9.72 -9.28
CA ALA A 56 10.98 9.33 -8.71
C ALA A 56 10.37 10.46 -7.87
N GLU A 57 9.09 10.76 -8.12
CA GLU A 57 8.27 11.47 -7.16
C GLU A 57 8.02 10.55 -5.96
N THR A 58 8.14 11.10 -4.75
CA THR A 58 7.92 10.36 -3.50
C THR A 58 6.77 10.98 -2.73
N VAL A 59 5.84 10.14 -2.27
CA VAL A 59 4.72 10.55 -1.42
C VAL A 59 4.70 9.74 -0.14
N THR A 60 4.41 10.39 0.98
CA THR A 60 4.12 9.71 2.26
C THR A 60 2.73 9.10 2.20
N ALA A 61 2.62 7.84 2.60
CA ALA A 61 1.35 7.12 2.61
C ALA A 61 0.46 7.55 3.78
N SER A 62 -0.85 7.58 3.57
CA SER A 62 -1.81 7.51 4.68
C SER A 62 -1.82 6.09 5.25
N THR A 63 -1.89 5.93 6.57
CA THR A 63 -1.80 4.63 7.24
C THR A 63 -2.97 4.42 8.19
N GLU A 64 -3.68 3.30 8.04
CA GLU A 64 -4.85 2.95 8.83
C GLU A 64 -4.70 1.56 9.45
N PRO A 65 -4.88 1.39 10.78
CA PRO A 65 -4.86 0.08 11.40
C PRO A 65 -6.18 -0.66 11.19
N LEU A 66 -6.09 -1.98 10.95
CA LEU A 66 -7.23 -2.89 10.90
C LEU A 66 -7.07 -4.04 11.91
N TYR A 67 -8.03 -4.15 12.81
CA TYR A 67 -8.14 -5.24 13.79
C TYR A 67 -8.92 -6.40 13.17
N LEU A 68 -8.21 -7.36 12.56
CA LEU A 68 -8.82 -8.43 11.76
C LEU A 68 -9.79 -9.34 12.55
N ASN A 69 -9.59 -9.47 13.86
CA ASN A 69 -10.43 -10.25 14.75
C ASN A 69 -11.75 -9.54 15.14
N THR A 70 -12.01 -8.36 14.57
CA THR A 70 -13.18 -7.52 14.85
C THR A 70 -13.78 -7.04 13.53
N ALA A 71 -15.10 -7.04 13.43
CA ALA A 71 -15.84 -6.47 12.31
C ALA A 71 -16.82 -5.41 12.82
N MET A 72 -16.96 -4.31 12.10
CA MET A 72 -17.97 -3.29 12.39
C MET A 72 -19.29 -3.67 11.71
N VAL A 73 -20.35 -3.87 12.48
CA VAL A 73 -21.71 -4.15 11.99
C VAL A 73 -22.62 -3.08 12.59
N ASP A 74 -23.24 -2.26 11.74
CA ASP A 74 -24.09 -1.13 12.15
C ASP A 74 -23.43 -0.20 13.20
N GLY A 75 -22.12 0.02 13.06
CA GLY A 75 -21.33 0.86 13.98
C GLY A 75 -20.93 0.17 15.29
N VAL A 76 -21.24 -1.12 15.46
CA VAL A 76 -20.86 -1.91 16.63
C VAL A 76 -19.72 -2.85 16.28
N ALA A 77 -18.66 -2.83 17.10
CA ALA A 77 -17.57 -3.79 17.01
C ALA A 77 -18.03 -5.17 17.46
N MET A 78 -18.06 -6.14 16.54
CA MET A 78 -18.36 -7.54 16.78
C MET A 78 -17.12 -8.41 16.60
N SER A 79 -17.00 -9.49 17.37
CA SER A 79 -15.91 -10.44 17.19
C SER A 79 -16.04 -11.16 15.84
N ALA A 80 -14.92 -11.30 15.12
CA ALA A 80 -14.78 -12.10 13.92
C ALA A 80 -14.01 -13.40 14.26
N PRO A 81 -14.71 -14.47 14.71
CA PRO A 81 -14.06 -15.67 15.22
C PRO A 81 -13.22 -16.40 14.17
N ASP A 82 -13.57 -16.30 12.88
CA ASP A 82 -12.81 -16.89 11.77
C ASP A 82 -11.40 -16.29 11.62
N ASN A 83 -11.19 -15.08 12.15
CA ASN A 83 -9.92 -14.36 12.16
C ASN A 83 -9.21 -14.42 13.53
N PHE A 84 -9.64 -15.32 14.42
CA PHE A 84 -9.02 -15.46 15.74
C PHE A 84 -7.51 -15.75 15.61
N GLY A 85 -6.71 -15.06 16.43
CA GLY A 85 -5.24 -15.18 16.43
C GLY A 85 -4.52 -14.39 15.34
N LEU A 86 -5.25 -13.73 14.43
CA LEU A 86 -4.63 -12.78 13.50
C LEU A 86 -4.32 -11.46 14.21
N GLY A 87 -3.11 -10.96 13.99
CA GLY A 87 -2.66 -9.68 14.53
C GLY A 87 -3.32 -8.49 13.83
N VAL A 88 -3.10 -7.30 14.40
CA VAL A 88 -3.41 -6.03 13.74
C VAL A 88 -2.51 -5.88 12.52
N VAL A 89 -3.07 -5.34 11.44
CA VAL A 89 -2.33 -4.98 10.23
C VAL A 89 -2.48 -3.51 9.94
N HIS A 90 -1.54 -2.93 9.21
CA HIS A 90 -1.66 -1.58 8.69
C HIS A 90 -1.92 -1.64 7.20
N TYR A 91 -2.94 -0.91 6.75
CA TYR A 91 -3.14 -0.62 5.34
C TYR A 91 -2.64 0.78 5.05
N HIS A 92 -1.95 0.90 3.92
CA HIS A 92 -1.37 2.15 3.46
C HIS A 92 -2.00 2.54 2.13
N SER A 93 -2.17 3.83 1.92
CA SER A 93 -2.66 4.38 0.66
C SER A 93 -1.82 5.58 0.23
N ALA A 94 -1.53 5.63 -1.07
CA ALA A 94 -0.83 6.73 -1.71
C ALA A 94 -1.57 7.13 -2.99
N VAL A 95 -1.51 8.43 -3.31
CA VAL A 95 -2.09 9.00 -4.53
C VAL A 95 -1.04 9.85 -5.21
N PHE A 96 -0.76 9.54 -6.48
CA PHE A 96 0.05 10.39 -7.35
C PHE A 96 -0.87 11.11 -8.32
N ASN A 97 -0.64 12.40 -8.50
CA ASN A 97 -1.50 13.31 -9.27
C ASN A 97 -0.68 14.01 -10.35
N GLY A 98 -1.35 14.64 -11.31
CA GLY A 98 -0.68 15.43 -12.34
C GLY A 98 0.13 14.59 -13.34
N LEU A 99 -0.19 13.30 -13.46
CA LEU A 99 0.43 12.40 -14.42
C LEU A 99 0.03 12.80 -15.85
N GLU A 100 0.91 12.50 -16.81
CA GLU A 100 0.60 12.69 -18.21
C GLU A 100 -0.24 11.50 -18.74
N PRO A 101 -1.33 11.77 -19.48
CA PRO A 101 -2.10 10.73 -20.14
C PRO A 101 -1.23 9.93 -21.13
N ASP A 102 -1.64 8.68 -21.40
CA ASP A 102 -0.98 7.79 -22.37
C ASP A 102 0.54 7.62 -22.12
N THR A 103 0.95 7.67 -20.86
CA THR A 103 2.35 7.59 -20.45
C THR A 103 2.55 6.39 -19.53
N LEU A 104 3.59 5.60 -19.79
CA LEU A 104 3.93 4.45 -18.97
C LEU A 104 4.73 4.90 -17.73
N TYR A 105 4.21 4.58 -16.56
CA TYR A 105 4.87 4.81 -15.28
C TYR A 105 5.19 3.48 -14.61
N ALA A 106 6.32 3.44 -13.91
CA ALA A 106 6.62 2.42 -12.93
C ALA A 106 6.40 3.00 -11.53
N TYR A 107 5.96 2.17 -10.60
CA TYR A 107 5.79 2.55 -9.20
C TYR A 107 6.32 1.47 -8.28
N ARG A 108 6.70 1.88 -7.07
CA ARG A 108 7.01 0.97 -5.98
C ARG A 108 6.49 1.52 -4.66
N VAL A 109 6.21 0.63 -3.73
CA VAL A 109 5.77 0.97 -2.38
C VAL A 109 6.76 0.41 -1.38
N GLN A 110 6.88 1.07 -0.24
CA GLN A 110 7.73 0.61 0.84
C GLN A 110 6.88 0.00 1.96
N GLY A 111 7.42 -1.01 2.62
CA GLY A 111 6.98 -1.41 3.96
C GLY A 111 7.79 -0.65 5.00
N ALA A 112 8.59 -1.36 5.79
CA ALA A 112 9.65 -0.76 6.60
C ALA A 112 10.77 -0.18 5.73
N GLU A 113 11.67 0.59 6.36
CA GLU A 113 12.83 1.18 5.67
C GLU A 113 13.62 0.13 4.88
N GLY A 114 13.77 0.37 3.58
CA GLY A 114 14.49 -0.50 2.64
C GLY A 114 13.68 -1.71 2.13
N ALA A 115 12.53 -2.01 2.72
CA ALA A 115 11.66 -3.10 2.28
C ALA A 115 10.73 -2.63 1.14
N TRP A 116 11.29 -2.51 -0.07
CA TRP A 116 10.54 -2.10 -1.25
C TRP A 116 9.81 -3.27 -1.90
N SER A 117 8.65 -2.99 -2.51
CA SER A 117 8.17 -3.81 -3.61
C SER A 117 9.18 -3.77 -4.76
N GLU A 118 9.35 -4.90 -5.47
CA GLU A 118 10.27 -5.01 -6.62
C GLU A 118 10.14 -3.85 -7.63
#